data_AF-A0A3E2B1D3-F1
#
_entry.id   AF-A0A3E2B1D3-F1
#
_cell.length_a   1.000
_cell.length_b   1.000
_cell.length_c   1.000
_cell.angle_alpha   90.00
_cell.angle_beta   90.00
_cell.angle_gamma   90.00
#
_symmetry.space_group_name_H-M   'P 1'
#
loop_
_entity.id
_entity.type
_entity.pdbx_description
1 polymer ?
#
loop_
_entity_poly.entity_id
_entity_poly.type
_entity_poly.pdbx_seq_one_letter_code
_entity_poly.pdbx_strand_id
1 'polypeptide(L)'
;MDLRGWDYTGRNIGPDLHRQFRIMIDCLSDSSFTDHSSWGNGIQDRLAEQMQISSSGAVRTVKRVCVNFGFLNEDSFSSRNEMDIQNLLTDRGKLVYQAAKLEEQVGFADNYEDDVKEKIYAEIKKLYEEAYCDALRFYYFKNSDGSKLHPLRATLRALNKYGRMDKWEWYLLNTCIRHDDCDVEEAALDDYITRYRNGEYDFTMRNVIEKPKGHQYIPQYFEFAGLLHVIQRPEWSISDSGRHTEVKSEVLEADFLEKLYGGSL
;
A
#
# COMPACT_ATOMS: atom_id res chain seq x y z
N MET A 1 -15.61 2.50 23.48
CA MET A 1 -15.76 1.94 22.13
C MET A 1 -14.43 1.35 21.71
N ASP A 2 -14.49 0.20 21.04
CA ASP A 2 -13.32 -0.50 20.52
C ASP A 2 -13.04 -0.04 19.09
N LEU A 3 -11.77 0.22 18.79
CA LEU A 3 -11.28 0.67 17.49
C LEU A 3 -10.60 -0.49 16.77
N ARG A 4 -10.94 -0.67 15.48
CA ARG A 4 -10.49 -1.79 14.65
C ARG A 4 -9.97 -1.28 13.32
N GLY A 5 -8.77 -1.71 12.93
CA GLY A 5 -8.17 -1.33 11.64
C GLY A 5 -8.71 -2.14 10.45
N TRP A 6 -8.53 -1.62 9.24
CA TRP A 6 -8.70 -2.41 8.01
C TRP A 6 -7.70 -3.57 7.93
N ASP A 7 -8.02 -4.57 7.09
CA ASP A 7 -7.27 -5.84 7.03
C ASP A 7 -5.93 -5.71 6.31
N TYR A 8 -5.02 -4.93 6.89
CA TYR A 8 -3.68 -4.76 6.39
C TYR A 8 -2.65 -5.47 7.28
N THR A 9 -2.06 -6.54 6.75
CA THR A 9 -1.02 -7.31 7.44
C THR A 9 0.40 -7.06 6.88
N GLY A 10 0.55 -6.15 5.92
CA GLY A 10 1.76 -6.02 5.11
C GLY A 10 2.90 -5.17 5.70
N ARG A 11 3.71 -4.58 4.80
CA ARG A 11 4.96 -3.84 5.04
C ARG A 11 4.79 -2.37 4.70
N ASN A 12 5.50 -1.47 5.37
CA ASN A 12 5.48 -0.06 4.97
C ASN A 12 6.07 0.13 3.56
N ILE A 13 5.57 1.12 2.80
CA ILE A 13 6.19 1.55 1.55
C ILE A 13 7.40 2.42 1.90
N GLY A 14 8.50 2.24 1.18
CA GLY A 14 9.70 3.04 1.36
C GLY A 14 10.97 2.34 0.88
N PRO A 15 12.14 2.93 1.14
CA PRO A 15 13.42 2.48 0.58
C PRO A 15 13.75 1.01 0.88
N ASP A 16 13.42 0.51 2.08
CA ASP A 16 13.69 -0.89 2.42
C ASP A 16 12.81 -1.86 1.60
N LEU A 17 11.53 -1.53 1.36
CA LEU A 17 10.67 -2.34 0.49
C LEU A 17 11.17 -2.32 -0.95
N HIS A 18 11.61 -1.16 -1.45
CA HIS A 18 12.13 -1.01 -2.82
C HIS A 18 13.42 -1.81 -3.02
N ARG A 19 14.35 -1.73 -2.07
CA ARG A 19 15.57 -2.53 -2.05
C ARG A 19 15.24 -4.02 -2.02
N GLN A 20 14.34 -4.45 -1.14
CA GLN A 20 13.89 -5.83 -1.03
C GLN A 20 13.26 -6.33 -2.33
N PHE A 21 12.39 -5.53 -2.94
CA PHE A 21 11.77 -5.84 -4.22
C PHE A 21 12.83 -6.01 -5.31
N ARG A 22 13.76 -5.04 -5.46
CA ARG A 22 14.85 -5.12 -6.43
C ARG A 22 15.70 -6.37 -6.26
N ILE A 23 16.17 -6.67 -5.04
CA ILE A 23 16.99 -7.86 -4.78
C ILE A 23 16.20 -9.13 -5.14
N MET A 24 14.91 -9.20 -4.80
CA MET A 24 14.06 -10.33 -5.19
C MET A 24 14.04 -10.50 -6.71
N ILE A 25 13.84 -9.42 -7.48
CA ILE A 25 13.84 -9.50 -8.94
C ILE A 25 15.21 -9.88 -9.50
N ASP A 26 16.29 -9.27 -9.01
CA ASP A 26 17.66 -9.55 -9.44
C ASP A 26 18.00 -11.04 -9.24
N CYS A 27 17.71 -11.59 -8.07
CA CYS A 27 17.93 -13.01 -7.77
C CYS A 27 17.02 -13.93 -8.60
N LEU A 28 15.73 -13.61 -8.74
CA LEU A 28 14.82 -14.46 -9.50
C LEU A 28 15.06 -14.42 -11.01
N SER A 29 15.66 -13.34 -11.51
CA SER A 29 16.04 -13.22 -12.92
C SER A 29 17.34 -13.96 -13.26
N ASP A 30 18.11 -14.36 -12.24
CA ASP A 30 19.32 -15.15 -12.41
C ASP A 30 18.98 -16.66 -12.46
N SER A 31 19.17 -17.26 -13.63
CA SER A 31 18.97 -18.69 -13.86
C SER A 31 19.83 -19.57 -12.93
N SER A 32 21.03 -19.12 -12.55
CA SER A 32 21.89 -19.86 -11.63
C SER A 32 21.40 -19.78 -10.18
N PHE A 33 20.72 -18.68 -9.84
CA PHE A 33 20.10 -18.54 -8.54
C PHE A 33 18.83 -19.40 -8.48
N THR A 34 17.98 -19.35 -9.50
CA THR A 34 16.71 -20.11 -9.50
C THR A 34 16.92 -21.61 -9.70
N ASP A 35 17.91 -22.04 -10.49
CA ASP A 35 18.25 -23.45 -10.74
C ASP A 35 17.02 -24.33 -11.02
N HIS A 36 16.17 -23.87 -11.94
CA HIS A 36 14.89 -24.50 -12.31
C HIS A 36 13.92 -24.78 -11.13
N SER A 37 14.08 -24.07 -10.01
CA SER A 37 13.30 -24.29 -8.79
C SER A 37 11.87 -23.77 -8.92
N SER A 38 10.95 -24.48 -8.28
CA SER A 38 9.62 -23.96 -7.93
C SER A 38 9.69 -22.95 -6.79
N TRP A 39 8.63 -22.15 -6.61
CA TRP A 39 8.45 -21.28 -5.47
C TRP A 39 8.17 -22.07 -4.17
N GLY A 40 9.23 -22.39 -3.43
CA GLY A 40 9.18 -23.14 -2.17
C GLY A 40 10.16 -22.62 -1.11
N ASN A 41 10.26 -23.32 0.04
CA ASN A 41 11.07 -22.85 1.17
C ASN A 41 12.55 -22.65 0.80
N GLY A 42 13.15 -23.54 0.01
CA GLY A 42 14.56 -23.44 -0.36
C GLY A 42 14.94 -22.13 -1.04
N ILE A 43 14.18 -21.71 -2.07
CA ILE A 43 14.43 -20.43 -2.73
C ILE A 43 14.06 -19.24 -1.85
N GLN A 44 13.01 -19.37 -1.02
CA GLN A 44 12.60 -18.31 -0.10
C GLN A 44 13.61 -18.07 1.02
N ASP A 45 14.29 -19.11 1.51
CA ASP A 45 15.34 -18.98 2.53
C ASP A 45 16.59 -18.34 1.93
N ARG A 46 17.00 -18.75 0.73
CA ARG A 46 18.09 -18.09 -0.01
C ARG A 46 17.80 -16.62 -0.32
N LEU A 47 16.56 -16.30 -0.70
CA LEU A 47 16.12 -14.91 -0.88
C LEU A 47 16.18 -14.14 0.44
N ALA A 48 15.80 -14.76 1.57
CA ALA A 48 15.85 -14.10 2.86
C ALA A 48 17.29 -13.67 3.22
N GLU A 49 18.28 -14.51 2.92
CA GLU A 49 19.70 -14.19 3.09
C GLU A 49 20.13 -13.01 2.21
N GLN A 50 19.82 -13.04 0.90
CA GLN A 50 20.18 -11.97 -0.03
C GLN A 50 19.51 -10.64 0.32
N MET A 51 18.24 -10.68 0.71
CA MET A 51 17.47 -9.51 1.11
C MET A 51 17.84 -8.99 2.50
N GLN A 52 18.62 -9.76 3.27
CA GLN A 52 18.96 -9.49 4.67
C GLN A 52 17.71 -9.34 5.55
N ILE A 53 16.77 -10.28 5.41
CA ILE A 53 15.54 -10.31 6.20
C ILE A 53 15.45 -11.60 7.01
N SER A 54 14.67 -11.56 8.09
CA SER A 54 14.73 -12.56 9.16
C SER A 54 14.27 -13.98 8.80
N SER A 55 13.49 -14.17 7.73
CA SER A 55 12.91 -15.48 7.39
C SER A 55 12.28 -15.54 6.00
N SER A 56 12.07 -16.75 5.48
CA SER A 56 11.18 -17.00 4.32
C SER A 56 9.76 -16.48 4.53
N GLY A 57 9.24 -16.45 5.77
CA GLY A 57 7.96 -15.82 6.09
C GLY A 57 7.93 -14.32 5.76
N ALA A 58 9.04 -13.61 6.02
CA ALA A 58 9.20 -12.22 5.62
C ALA A 58 9.25 -12.06 4.10
N VAL A 59 9.90 -12.98 3.38
CA VAL A 59 9.94 -12.98 1.90
C VAL A 59 8.55 -13.12 1.32
N ARG A 60 7.73 -14.06 1.85
CA ARG A 60 6.32 -14.22 1.42
C ARG A 60 5.50 -12.96 1.66
N THR A 61 5.79 -12.23 2.73
CA THR A 61 5.13 -10.94 3.01
C THR A 61 5.50 -9.90 1.97
N VAL A 62 6.78 -9.79 1.59
CA VAL A 62 7.24 -8.88 0.53
C VAL A 62 6.57 -9.25 -0.80
N LYS A 63 6.63 -10.53 -1.22
CA LYS A 63 5.96 -11.02 -2.44
C LYS A 63 4.49 -10.63 -2.45
N ARG A 64 3.78 -10.88 -1.33
CA ARG A 64 2.35 -10.57 -1.22
C ARG A 64 2.07 -9.08 -1.38
N VAL A 65 2.87 -8.21 -0.76
CA VAL A 65 2.72 -6.75 -0.91
C VAL A 65 2.96 -6.33 -2.35
N CYS A 66 4.00 -6.85 -3.00
CA CYS A 66 4.29 -6.56 -4.40
C CYS A 66 3.21 -7.09 -5.37
N VAL A 67 2.60 -8.25 -5.09
CA VAL A 67 1.41 -8.74 -5.83
C VAL A 67 0.22 -7.82 -5.61
N ASN A 68 -0.05 -7.42 -4.37
CA ASN A 68 -1.18 -6.55 -4.03
C ASN A 68 -1.11 -5.17 -4.70
N PHE A 69 0.10 -4.64 -4.89
CA PHE A 69 0.31 -3.41 -5.66
C PHE A 69 0.41 -3.65 -7.18
N GLY A 70 0.24 -4.89 -7.62
CA GLY A 70 0.31 -5.27 -9.03
C GLY A 70 1.70 -5.04 -9.63
N PHE A 71 2.77 -5.24 -8.87
CA PHE A 71 4.15 -5.22 -9.36
C PHE A 71 4.59 -6.60 -9.85
N LEU A 72 4.08 -7.65 -9.18
CA LEU A 72 4.37 -9.04 -9.49
C LEU A 72 3.14 -9.75 -10.06
N ASN A 73 3.35 -10.60 -11.05
CA ASN A 73 2.33 -11.55 -11.49
C ASN A 73 2.29 -12.73 -10.53
N GLU A 74 1.15 -12.96 -9.88
CA GLU A 74 1.02 -14.03 -8.89
C GLU A 74 1.24 -15.42 -9.51
N ASP A 75 0.74 -15.64 -10.72
CA ASP A 75 0.79 -16.93 -11.41
C ASP A 75 2.21 -17.36 -11.78
N SER A 76 3.18 -16.43 -11.80
CA SER A 76 4.58 -16.74 -12.01
C SER A 76 5.22 -17.53 -10.87
N PHE A 77 4.61 -17.53 -9.68
CA PHE A 77 5.15 -18.15 -8.46
C PHE A 77 4.53 -19.52 -8.19
N SER A 78 4.74 -20.48 -9.08
CA SER A 78 4.24 -21.85 -8.92
C SER A 78 5.00 -22.63 -7.84
N SER A 79 4.28 -23.30 -6.95
CA SER A 79 4.87 -24.24 -5.98
C SER A 79 5.02 -25.66 -6.52
N ARG A 80 4.53 -25.91 -7.74
CA ARG A 80 4.50 -27.24 -8.37
C ARG A 80 5.40 -27.34 -9.59
N ASN A 81 5.54 -26.24 -10.31
CA ASN A 81 6.32 -26.13 -11.53
C ASN A 81 7.43 -25.11 -11.33
N GLU A 82 8.37 -25.10 -12.26
CA GLU A 82 9.35 -24.01 -12.37
C GLU A 82 8.64 -22.65 -12.45
N MET A 83 9.22 -21.64 -11.81
CA MET A 83 8.67 -20.28 -11.84
C MET A 83 8.75 -19.69 -13.24
N ASP A 84 7.74 -18.93 -13.62
CA ASP A 84 7.76 -18.18 -14.88
C ASP A 84 8.49 -16.85 -14.68
N ILE A 85 9.82 -16.91 -14.82
CA ILE A 85 10.71 -15.77 -14.65
C ILE A 85 10.47 -14.70 -15.73
N GLN A 86 10.09 -15.10 -16.95
CA GLN A 86 9.90 -14.18 -18.07
C GLN A 86 8.69 -13.27 -17.86
N ASN A 87 7.65 -13.79 -17.21
CA ASN A 87 6.44 -13.03 -16.90
C ASN A 87 6.37 -12.59 -15.44
N LEU A 88 7.49 -12.51 -14.72
CA LEU A 88 7.51 -12.17 -13.29
C LEU A 88 6.91 -10.78 -12.97
N LEU A 89 7.22 -9.79 -13.81
CA LEU A 89 6.88 -8.38 -13.60
C LEU A 89 5.71 -7.94 -14.50
N THR A 90 4.78 -7.20 -13.91
CA THR A 90 3.84 -6.36 -14.67
C THR A 90 4.55 -5.13 -15.24
N ASP A 91 3.89 -4.34 -16.09
CA ASP A 91 4.45 -3.08 -16.58
C ASP A 91 4.71 -2.08 -15.44
N ARG A 92 3.81 -2.02 -14.45
CA ARG A 92 4.00 -1.25 -13.21
C ARG A 92 5.21 -1.76 -12.41
N GLY A 93 5.37 -3.07 -12.32
CA GLY A 93 6.51 -3.71 -11.64
C GLY A 93 7.84 -3.40 -12.31
N LYS A 94 7.88 -3.36 -13.65
CA LYS A 94 9.07 -2.95 -14.42
C LYS A 94 9.47 -1.51 -14.09
N LEU A 95 8.51 -0.59 -14.00
CA LEU A 95 8.76 0.81 -13.62
C LEU A 95 9.38 0.91 -12.21
N VAL A 96 8.77 0.25 -11.22
CA VAL A 96 9.27 0.25 -9.84
C VAL A 96 10.64 -0.40 -9.74
N TYR A 97 10.88 -1.50 -10.46
CA TYR A 97 12.17 -2.18 -10.50
C TYR A 97 13.25 -1.27 -11.10
N GLN A 98 12.98 -0.61 -12.22
CA GLN A 98 13.89 0.36 -12.84
C GLN A 98 14.22 1.52 -11.88
N ALA A 99 13.21 2.08 -11.22
CA ALA A 99 13.40 3.13 -10.21
C ALA A 99 14.30 2.67 -9.05
N ALA A 100 14.13 1.43 -8.57
CA ALA A 100 14.95 0.85 -7.52
C ALA A 100 16.40 0.58 -7.96
N LYS A 101 16.63 0.23 -9.23
CA LYS A 101 18.00 0.13 -9.78
C LYS A 101 18.68 1.49 -9.87
N LEU A 102 17.95 2.51 -10.32
CA LEU A 102 18.48 3.88 -10.37
C LEU A 102 18.82 4.39 -8.97
N GLU A 103 17.96 4.12 -7.98
CA GLU A 103 18.20 4.46 -6.57
C GLU A 103 19.50 3.83 -6.05
N GLU A 104 19.73 2.55 -6.33
CA GLU A 104 20.98 1.87 -5.97
C GLU A 104 22.20 2.47 -6.69
N GLN A 105 22.10 2.69 -8.00
CA GLN A 105 23.20 3.24 -8.82
C GLN A 105 23.64 4.62 -8.34
N VAL A 106 22.69 5.49 -7.98
CA VAL A 106 22.98 6.82 -7.42
C VAL A 106 23.63 6.70 -6.05
N GLY A 107 23.20 5.73 -5.24
CA GLY A 107 23.80 5.44 -3.94
C GLY A 107 25.28 5.09 -4.01
N PHE A 108 25.68 4.32 -5.02
CA PHE A 108 27.07 3.90 -5.25
C PHE A 108 27.89 4.83 -6.16
N ALA A 109 27.30 5.89 -6.70
CA ALA A 109 27.99 6.81 -7.58
C ALA A 109 28.91 7.75 -6.78
N ASP A 110 30.22 7.53 -6.83
CA ASP A 110 31.22 8.38 -6.15
C ASP A 110 31.48 9.71 -6.89
N ASN A 111 31.00 9.84 -8.13
CA ASN A 111 31.22 11.00 -8.99
C ASN A 111 30.14 12.08 -8.88
N TYR A 112 29.09 11.88 -8.08
CA TYR A 112 28.07 12.89 -7.83
C TYR A 112 28.27 13.53 -6.46
N GLU A 113 28.22 14.86 -6.43
CA GLU A 113 28.08 15.63 -5.19
C GLU A 113 26.71 15.35 -4.54
N ASP A 114 26.62 15.55 -3.22
CA ASP A 114 25.44 15.19 -2.44
C ASP A 114 24.18 15.95 -2.89
N ASP A 115 24.30 17.22 -3.26
CA ASP A 115 23.16 18.03 -3.73
C ASP A 115 22.62 17.53 -5.08
N VAL A 116 23.49 16.98 -5.94
CA VAL A 116 23.12 16.34 -7.20
C VAL A 116 22.40 15.03 -6.91
N LYS A 117 22.91 14.20 -5.98
CA LYS A 117 22.25 12.96 -5.56
C LYS A 117 20.85 13.24 -5.02
N GLU A 118 20.69 14.26 -4.18
CA GLU A 118 19.38 14.68 -3.65
C GLU A 118 18.38 15.03 -4.76
N LYS A 119 18.80 15.79 -5.77
CA LYS A 119 17.95 16.11 -6.93
C LYS A 119 17.55 14.85 -7.71
N ILE A 120 18.48 13.92 -7.92
CA ILE A 120 18.17 12.67 -8.62
C ILE A 120 17.19 11.81 -7.80
N TYR A 121 17.40 11.67 -6.49
CA TYR A 121 16.47 10.95 -5.61
C TYR A 121 15.07 11.59 -5.61
N ALA A 122 14.97 12.92 -5.70
CA ALA A 122 13.68 13.59 -5.82
C ALA A 122 12.95 13.22 -7.12
N GLU A 123 13.65 13.07 -8.25
CA GLU A 123 13.04 12.61 -9.51
C GLU A 123 12.68 11.12 -9.46
N ILE A 124 13.53 10.27 -8.88
CA ILE A 124 13.21 8.84 -8.67
C ILE A 124 11.95 8.69 -7.80
N LYS A 125 11.82 9.54 -6.76
CA LYS A 125 10.63 9.54 -5.91
C LYS A 125 9.34 9.83 -6.69
N LYS A 126 9.39 10.68 -7.72
CA LYS A 126 8.20 10.93 -8.57
C LYS A 126 7.79 9.67 -9.34
N LEU A 127 8.74 8.90 -9.85
CA LEU A 127 8.46 7.62 -10.53
C LEU A 127 7.77 6.63 -9.59
N TYR A 128 8.24 6.54 -8.34
CA TYR A 128 7.55 5.74 -7.34
C TYR A 128 6.15 6.30 -7.04
N GLU A 129 6.02 7.61 -6.81
CA GLU A 129 4.74 8.26 -6.52
C GLU A 129 3.69 7.92 -7.59
N GLU A 130 4.03 8.05 -8.87
CA GLU A 130 3.16 7.69 -9.99
C GLU A 130 2.78 6.21 -9.99
N ALA A 131 3.76 5.31 -9.80
CA ALA A 131 3.51 3.87 -9.76
C ALA A 131 2.59 3.48 -8.59
N TYR A 132 2.76 4.06 -7.41
CA TYR A 132 1.92 3.78 -6.26
C TYR A 132 0.55 4.47 -6.34
N CYS A 133 0.45 5.65 -6.96
CA CYS A 133 -0.83 6.28 -7.23
C CYS A 133 -1.68 5.39 -8.14
N ASP A 134 -1.09 4.87 -9.21
CA ASP A 134 -1.74 3.90 -10.09
C ASP A 134 -2.05 2.58 -9.37
N ALA A 135 -1.15 2.06 -8.52
CA ALA A 135 -1.42 0.87 -7.73
C ALA A 135 -2.61 1.03 -6.75
N LEU A 136 -2.63 2.14 -6.01
CA LEU A 136 -3.63 2.41 -4.98
C LEU A 136 -4.99 2.77 -5.58
N ARG A 137 -5.03 3.25 -6.83
CA ARG A 137 -6.27 3.40 -7.60
C ARG A 137 -7.01 2.08 -7.78
N PHE A 138 -6.33 0.94 -7.84
CA PHE A 138 -6.98 -0.37 -8.03
C PHE A 138 -6.88 -1.26 -6.79
N TYR A 139 -6.40 -0.73 -5.67
CA TYR A 139 -6.16 -1.50 -4.45
C TYR A 139 -7.43 -1.65 -3.63
N TYR A 140 -7.78 -2.89 -3.26
CA TYR A 140 -8.92 -3.17 -2.39
C TYR A 140 -8.61 -4.33 -1.44
N PHE A 141 -9.30 -4.34 -0.30
CA PHE A 141 -9.34 -5.48 0.60
C PHE A 141 -10.47 -6.42 0.20
N LYS A 142 -10.23 -7.72 0.33
CA LYS A 142 -11.28 -8.74 0.29
C LYS A 142 -11.51 -9.24 1.70
N ASN A 143 -12.70 -9.03 2.22
CA ASN A 143 -13.11 -9.51 3.53
C ASN A 143 -13.36 -11.04 3.50
N SER A 144 -13.40 -11.66 4.68
CA SER A 144 -13.58 -13.11 4.83
C SER A 144 -14.93 -13.62 4.31
N ASP A 145 -15.95 -12.77 4.32
CA ASP A 145 -17.28 -13.05 3.79
C ASP A 145 -17.37 -12.88 2.25
N GLY A 146 -16.27 -12.50 1.61
CA GLY A 146 -16.18 -12.27 0.17
C GLY A 146 -16.48 -10.84 -0.27
N SER A 147 -16.94 -9.98 0.65
CA SER A 147 -17.15 -8.58 0.36
C SER A 147 -15.83 -7.83 0.17
N LYS A 148 -15.91 -6.59 -0.32
CA LYS A 148 -14.74 -5.79 -0.67
C LYS A 148 -14.81 -4.41 -0.04
N LEU A 149 -13.62 -3.82 0.12
CA LEU A 149 -13.43 -2.46 0.56
C LEU A 149 -12.29 -1.81 -0.22
N HIS A 150 -12.60 -0.73 -0.93
CA HIS A 150 -11.66 0.14 -1.61
C HIS A 150 -11.25 1.30 -0.68
N PRO A 151 -10.12 1.20 0.04
CA PRO A 151 -9.78 2.12 1.11
C PRO A 151 -9.59 3.56 0.64
N LEU A 152 -9.11 3.78 -0.59
CA LEU A 152 -8.99 5.13 -1.13
C LEU A 152 -10.36 5.77 -1.33
N ARG A 153 -11.35 5.01 -1.84
CA ARG A 153 -12.71 5.53 -2.05
C ARG A 153 -13.37 5.89 -0.73
N ALA A 154 -13.32 4.98 0.25
CA ALA A 154 -13.85 5.23 1.59
C ALA A 154 -13.22 6.47 2.23
N THR A 155 -11.90 6.63 2.08
CA THR A 155 -11.17 7.80 2.61
C THR A 155 -11.56 9.09 1.91
N LEU A 156 -11.64 9.10 0.57
CA LEU A 156 -12.02 10.29 -0.20
C LEU A 156 -13.46 10.72 0.07
N ARG A 157 -14.40 9.77 0.18
CA ARG A 157 -15.80 10.06 0.56
C ARG A 157 -15.86 10.72 1.94
N ALA A 158 -15.13 10.19 2.92
CA ALA A 158 -15.06 10.77 4.26
C ALA A 158 -14.42 12.17 4.25
N LEU A 159 -13.32 12.38 3.54
CA LEU A 159 -12.68 13.70 3.44
C LEU A 159 -13.55 14.72 2.71
N ASN A 160 -14.30 14.33 1.68
CA ASN A 160 -15.27 15.21 1.04
C ASN A 160 -16.37 15.69 2.00
N LYS A 161 -16.73 14.85 2.97
CA LYS A 161 -17.78 15.15 3.95
C LYS A 161 -17.27 15.93 5.16
N TYR A 162 -16.13 15.54 5.71
CA TYR A 162 -15.62 16.07 6.98
C TYR A 162 -14.45 17.05 6.82
N GLY A 163 -13.90 17.18 5.61
CA GLY A 163 -12.74 18.01 5.30
C GLY A 163 -11.44 17.38 5.78
N ARG A 164 -10.97 17.80 6.95
CA ARG A 164 -9.78 17.25 7.60
C ARG A 164 -10.22 16.26 8.68
N MET A 165 -9.52 15.14 8.76
CA MET A 165 -9.72 14.17 9.84
C MET A 165 -8.50 14.10 10.75
N ASP A 166 -8.72 14.12 12.06
CA ASP A 166 -7.68 13.82 13.04
C ASP A 166 -7.41 12.31 13.15
N LYS A 167 -6.52 11.94 14.08
CA LYS A 167 -6.16 10.55 14.32
C LYS A 167 -7.35 9.68 14.68
N TRP A 168 -8.21 10.13 15.56
CA TRP A 168 -9.30 9.32 16.06
C TRP A 168 -10.44 9.22 15.06
N GLU A 169 -10.68 10.26 14.28
CA GLU A 169 -11.62 10.24 13.15
C GLU A 169 -11.15 9.27 12.06
N TRP A 170 -9.85 9.22 11.76
CA TRP A 170 -9.27 8.18 10.90
C TRP A 170 -9.50 6.77 11.46
N TYR A 171 -9.35 6.59 12.77
CA TYR A 171 -9.56 5.28 13.40
C TYR A 171 -11.04 4.89 13.42
N LEU A 172 -11.95 5.86 13.60
CA LEU A 172 -13.39 5.66 13.47
C LEU A 172 -13.77 5.24 12.05
N LEU A 173 -13.24 5.92 11.03
CA LEU A 173 -13.43 5.53 9.62
C LEU A 173 -13.07 4.06 9.39
N ASN A 174 -11.89 3.65 9.87
CA ASN A 174 -11.39 2.28 9.73
C ASN A 174 -12.26 1.24 10.47
N THR A 175 -12.83 1.66 11.59
CA THR A 175 -13.66 0.82 12.46
C THR A 175 -15.04 0.62 11.85
N CYS A 176 -15.65 1.68 11.33
CA CYS A 176 -17.04 1.69 10.87
C CYS A 176 -17.18 1.21 9.44
N ILE A 177 -16.33 1.68 8.52
CA ILE A 177 -16.44 1.37 7.11
C ILE A 177 -15.67 0.09 6.82
N ARG A 178 -16.40 -0.99 6.56
CA ARG A 178 -15.88 -2.33 6.26
C ARG A 178 -16.26 -2.79 4.86
N HIS A 179 -17.26 -2.15 4.26
CA HIS A 179 -17.81 -2.46 2.95
C HIS A 179 -17.85 -1.21 2.07
N ASP A 180 -17.67 -1.40 0.77
CA ASP A 180 -17.83 -0.32 -0.20
C ASP A 180 -19.26 0.23 -0.21
N ASP A 181 -19.38 1.57 -0.15
CA ASP A 181 -20.61 2.34 -0.29
C ASP A 181 -21.82 1.85 0.55
N CYS A 182 -21.56 1.36 1.77
CA CYS A 182 -22.61 0.88 2.68
C CYS A 182 -23.23 2.03 3.49
N ASP A 183 -24.45 2.45 3.13
CA ASP A 183 -25.17 3.55 3.79
C ASP A 183 -25.31 3.39 5.32
N VAL A 184 -25.48 2.15 5.80
CA VAL A 184 -25.60 1.85 7.24
C VAL A 184 -24.28 2.13 7.96
N GLU A 185 -23.15 1.78 7.35
CA GLU A 185 -21.82 2.03 7.91
C GLU A 185 -21.46 3.51 7.84
N GLU A 186 -21.84 4.20 6.77
CA GLU A 186 -21.66 5.65 6.64
C GLU A 186 -22.47 6.42 7.68
N ALA A 187 -23.72 6.02 7.93
CA ALA A 187 -24.55 6.61 8.98
C ALA A 187 -24.00 6.34 10.40
N ALA A 188 -23.42 5.16 10.63
CA ALA A 188 -22.74 4.85 11.89
C ALA A 188 -21.47 5.70 12.08
N LEU A 189 -20.69 5.89 11.01
CA LEU A 189 -19.51 6.76 11.04
C LEU A 189 -19.89 8.21 11.37
N ASP A 190 -20.97 8.72 10.77
CA ASP A 190 -21.49 10.06 11.08
C ASP A 190 -21.80 10.23 12.56
N ASP A 191 -22.59 9.31 13.13
CA ASP A 191 -22.97 9.35 14.55
C ASP A 191 -21.72 9.36 15.44
N TYR A 192 -20.74 8.49 15.17
CA TYR A 192 -19.55 8.41 15.99
C TYR A 192 -18.61 9.61 15.85
N ILE A 193 -18.45 10.17 14.65
CA ILE A 193 -17.68 11.42 14.46
C ILE A 193 -18.37 12.57 15.18
N THR A 194 -19.70 12.69 15.09
CA THR A 194 -20.44 13.74 15.81
C THR A 194 -20.26 13.63 17.32
N ARG A 195 -20.45 12.43 17.89
CA ARG A 195 -20.26 12.20 19.33
C ARG A 195 -18.82 12.49 19.79
N TYR A 196 -17.83 12.06 19.00
CA TYR A 196 -16.43 12.35 19.27
C TYR A 196 -16.17 13.87 19.27
N ARG A 197 -16.61 14.60 18.25
CA ARG A 197 -16.46 16.06 18.15
C ARG A 197 -17.19 16.81 19.27
N ASN A 198 -18.30 16.27 19.78
CA ASN A 198 -19.04 16.81 20.92
C ASN A 198 -18.38 16.49 22.28
N GLY A 199 -17.28 15.73 22.30
CA GLY A 199 -16.59 15.32 23.53
C GLY A 199 -17.26 14.17 24.28
N GLU A 200 -18.22 13.47 23.66
CA GLU A 200 -18.86 12.29 24.24
C GLU A 200 -17.95 11.06 24.19
N TYR A 201 -16.97 11.07 23.29
CA TYR A 201 -15.88 10.09 23.27
C TYR A 201 -14.52 10.75 23.50
N ASP A 202 -13.72 10.09 24.34
CA ASP A 202 -12.29 10.30 24.44
C ASP A 202 -11.59 8.97 24.15
N PHE A 203 -10.60 9.00 23.26
CA PHE A 203 -9.93 7.82 22.77
C PHE A 203 -8.46 7.80 23.20
N THR A 204 -8.01 6.60 23.55
CA THR A 204 -6.61 6.31 23.83
C THR A 204 -6.16 5.10 23.03
N MET A 205 -4.86 4.83 23.01
CA MET A 205 -4.36 3.63 22.34
C MET A 205 -4.89 2.31 22.95
N ARG A 206 -5.43 2.33 24.18
CA ARG A 206 -6.07 1.15 24.80
C ARG A 206 -7.36 0.74 24.09
N ASN A 207 -7.97 1.66 23.35
CA ASN A 207 -9.18 1.37 22.56
C ASN A 207 -8.87 0.58 21.30
N VAL A 208 -7.61 0.52 20.85
CA VAL A 208 -7.22 -0.15 19.61
C VAL A 208 -7.03 -1.64 19.89
N ILE A 209 -8.01 -2.45 19.52
CA ILE A 209 -8.03 -3.88 19.87
C ILE A 209 -7.61 -4.79 18.72
N GLU A 210 -7.72 -4.32 17.47
CA GLU A 210 -7.49 -5.15 16.29
C GLU A 210 -6.81 -4.37 15.16
N LYS A 211 -5.95 -5.08 14.42
CA LYS A 211 -5.35 -4.64 13.15
C LYS A 211 -4.71 -3.23 13.21
N PRO A 212 -3.84 -2.93 14.20
CA PRO A 212 -3.23 -1.60 14.36
C PRO A 212 -2.41 -1.15 13.14
N LYS A 213 -1.90 -2.09 12.35
CA LYS A 213 -1.16 -1.82 11.11
C LYS A 213 -2.02 -1.17 10.01
N GLY A 214 -3.32 -1.47 9.95
CA GLY A 214 -4.25 -0.82 9.01
C GLY A 214 -4.35 0.67 9.28
N HIS A 215 -4.47 1.05 10.55
CA HIS A 215 -4.46 2.45 10.95
C HIS A 215 -3.13 3.14 10.63
N GLN A 216 -2.00 2.43 10.78
CA GLN A 216 -0.69 3.03 10.66
C GLN A 216 -0.23 3.22 9.21
N TYR A 217 -0.36 2.19 8.37
CA TYR A 217 0.36 2.17 7.09
C TYR A 217 -0.45 2.69 5.90
N ILE A 218 -1.77 2.45 5.88
CA ILE A 218 -2.63 2.94 4.78
C ILE A 218 -2.53 4.46 4.56
N PRO A 219 -2.56 5.34 5.59
CA PRO A 219 -2.43 6.77 5.33
C PRO A 219 -1.03 7.14 4.81
N GLN A 220 0.01 6.41 5.21
CA GLN A 220 1.37 6.61 4.68
C GLN A 220 1.47 6.21 3.20
N TYR A 221 0.67 5.25 2.75
CA TYR A 221 0.64 4.88 1.33
C TYR A 221 0.01 5.96 0.50
N PHE A 222 -1.11 6.50 0.97
CA PHE A 222 -1.76 7.62 0.30
C PHE A 222 -0.87 8.88 0.30
N GLU A 223 -0.14 9.14 1.39
CA GLU A 223 0.85 10.22 1.43
C GLU A 223 1.97 10.00 0.42
N PHE A 224 2.55 8.80 0.41
CA PHE A 224 3.67 8.44 -0.46
C PHE A 224 3.30 8.53 -1.93
N ALA A 225 2.08 8.10 -2.29
CA ALA A 225 1.50 8.20 -3.63
C ALA A 225 0.96 9.61 -3.96
N GLY A 226 1.08 10.56 -3.03
CA GLY A 226 0.64 11.93 -3.21
C GLY A 226 -0.88 12.14 -3.27
N LEU A 227 -1.66 11.12 -2.95
CA LEU A 227 -3.13 11.16 -2.93
C LEU A 227 -3.66 11.99 -1.76
N LEU A 228 -3.00 11.92 -0.60
CA LEU A 228 -3.38 12.62 0.62
C LEU A 228 -2.19 13.39 1.21
N HIS A 229 -2.51 14.38 2.04
CA HIS A 229 -1.54 15.05 2.90
C HIS A 229 -1.69 14.53 4.33
N VAL A 230 -0.58 14.10 4.94
CA VAL A 230 -0.56 13.59 6.32
C VAL A 230 0.37 14.47 7.14
N ILE A 231 -0.17 15.02 8.23
CA ILE A 231 0.61 15.75 9.21
C ILE A 231 0.92 14.79 10.35
N GLN A 232 2.21 14.65 10.70
CA GLN A 232 2.64 13.80 11.83
C GLN A 232 2.75 14.60 13.14
N ARG A 233 3.09 15.89 13.05
CA ARG A 233 3.32 16.80 14.18
C ARG A 233 2.88 18.23 13.83
N PRO A 234 2.45 19.06 14.80
CA PRO A 234 2.32 18.75 16.24
C PRO A 234 1.16 17.80 16.55
N GLU A 235 0.13 17.76 15.70
CA GLU A 235 -1.05 16.91 15.86
C GLU A 235 -1.27 16.10 14.58
N TRP A 236 -1.51 14.80 14.74
CA TRP A 236 -1.69 13.91 13.60
C TRP A 236 -3.02 14.19 12.90
N SER A 237 -3.00 14.29 11.57
CA SER A 237 -4.23 14.45 10.78
C SER A 237 -3.99 14.14 9.31
N ILE A 238 -5.09 13.93 8.60
CA ILE A 238 -5.13 13.71 7.16
C ILE A 238 -6.07 14.69 6.47
N SER A 239 -5.68 15.11 5.28
CA SER A 239 -6.50 15.93 4.39
C SER A 239 -6.22 15.57 2.93
N ASP A 240 -7.02 16.10 2.02
CA ASP A 240 -6.72 16.06 0.60
C ASP A 240 -5.36 16.74 0.30
N SER A 241 -4.58 16.19 -0.64
CA SER A 241 -3.27 16.73 -1.02
C SER A 241 -3.32 17.85 -2.07
N GLY A 242 -4.45 18.04 -2.73
CA GLY A 242 -4.60 18.87 -3.93
C GLY A 242 -4.00 18.27 -5.21
N ARG A 243 -3.35 17.09 -5.14
CA ARG A 243 -2.68 16.42 -6.27
C ARG A 243 -3.49 15.23 -6.78
N HIS A 244 -3.15 14.71 -7.98
CA HIS A 244 -3.80 13.54 -8.59
C HIS A 244 -5.34 13.65 -8.65
N THR A 245 -5.84 14.85 -8.96
CA THR A 245 -7.27 15.17 -8.95
C THR A 245 -8.08 14.31 -9.92
N GLU A 246 -7.52 13.97 -11.07
CA GLU A 246 -8.14 13.08 -12.06
C GLU A 246 -8.36 11.68 -11.47
N VAL A 247 -7.32 11.07 -10.87
CA VAL A 247 -7.40 9.75 -10.22
C VAL A 247 -8.43 9.75 -9.09
N LYS A 248 -8.41 10.78 -8.22
CA LYS A 248 -9.37 10.88 -7.11
C LYS A 248 -10.80 11.06 -7.60
N SER A 249 -11.01 11.83 -8.67
CA SER A 249 -12.33 12.04 -9.27
C SER A 249 -12.87 10.74 -9.85
N GLU A 250 -12.03 10.00 -10.57
CA GLU A 250 -12.40 8.70 -11.13
C GLU A 250 -12.77 7.69 -10.03
N VAL A 251 -11.95 7.59 -8.98
CA VAL A 251 -12.23 6.69 -7.84
C VAL A 251 -13.56 7.00 -7.14
N LEU A 252 -14.06 8.24 -7.28
CA LEU A 252 -15.34 8.69 -6.74
C LEU A 252 -16.51 8.54 -7.73
N GLU A 253 -16.28 8.15 -8.98
CA GLU A 253 -17.35 7.90 -9.95
C GLU A 253 -18.31 6.80 -9.44
N ALA A 254 -19.58 6.89 -9.85
CA ALA A 254 -20.61 5.96 -9.39
C ALA A 254 -20.38 4.53 -9.90
N ASP A 255 -19.84 4.38 -11.12
CA ASP A 255 -19.59 3.10 -11.78
C ASP A 255 -18.16 2.58 -11.56
N PHE A 256 -17.32 3.30 -10.79
CA PHE A 256 -15.92 2.95 -10.57
C PHE A 256 -15.75 1.54 -10.01
N LEU A 257 -16.51 1.20 -8.95
CA LEU A 257 -16.40 -0.11 -8.30
C LEU A 257 -16.90 -1.24 -9.21
N GLU A 258 -17.93 -0.98 -10.02
CA GLU A 258 -18.42 -1.94 -11.02
C GLU A 258 -17.34 -2.25 -12.06
N LYS A 259 -16.69 -1.20 -12.58
CA LYS A 259 -15.54 -1.32 -13.52
C LYS A 259 -14.37 -2.08 -12.87
N LEU A 260 -14.03 -1.75 -11.62
CA LEU A 260 -12.93 -2.36 -10.88
C LEU A 260 -13.15 -3.85 -10.62
N TYR A 261 -14.37 -4.24 -10.28
CA TYR A 261 -14.69 -5.60 -9.85
C TYR A 261 -15.18 -6.52 -10.96
N GLY A 262 -15.52 -5.98 -12.13
CA GLY A 262 -15.92 -6.75 -13.31
C GLY A 262 -17.38 -7.22 -13.30
N GLY A 263 -18.30 -6.48 -12.69
CA GLY A 263 -19.75 -6.77 -12.65
C GLY A 263 -20.34 -6.94 -11.24
N SER A 264 -21.69 -6.91 -11.17
CA SER A 264 -22.55 -6.53 -10.01
C SER A 264 -21.97 -6.73 -8.60
N LEU A 265 -21.93 -5.61 -7.87
CA LEU A 265 -21.60 -5.46 -6.45
C LEU A 265 -22.41 -6.40 -5.53
#